data_AF-A0A9W8WCX1-F1
#
_entry.id   AF-A0A9W8WCX1-F1
#
_cell.length_a   1.000
_cell.length_b   1.000
_cell.length_c   1.000
_cell.angle_alpha   90.00
_cell.angle_beta   90.00
_cell.angle_gamma   90.00
#
_symmetry.space_group_name_H-M   'P 1'
#
loop_
_entity.id
_entity.type
_entity.pdbx_description
1 polymer ?
#
loop_
_entity_poly.entity_id
_entity_poly.type
_entity_poly.pdbx_seq_one_letter_code
_entity_poly.pdbx_strand_id
1 'polypeptide(L)'
;LLAGKCIEFCVKHLFRTFGHNRHHGTWCVARSYVTKALMLLAAAKSGKIPLPEGWKDALEIVRWTIHRWSAEAPDFQWTEHVLDSILKSVEKDSM
;
A
#
# COMPACT_ATOMS: atom_id res chain seq x y z
N LEU A 1 -17.24 12.00 -4.80
CA LEU A 1 -17.47 10.78 -5.60
C LEU A 1 -17.12 9.55 -4.78
N LEU A 2 -17.75 8.39 -5.05
CA LEU A 2 -17.50 7.12 -4.33
C LEU A 2 -16.01 6.74 -4.34
N ALA A 3 -15.34 6.87 -5.48
CA ALA A 3 -13.92 6.53 -5.63
C ALA A 3 -13.02 7.30 -4.65
N GLY A 4 -13.24 8.60 -4.46
CA GLY A 4 -12.47 9.40 -3.49
C GLY A 4 -12.62 8.89 -2.05
N LYS A 5 -13.84 8.50 -1.64
CA LYS A 5 -14.07 7.88 -0.33
C LYS A 5 -13.34 6.53 -0.21
N CYS A 6 -13.32 5.72 -1.27
CA CYS A 6 -12.58 4.45 -1.27
C CYS A 6 -11.07 4.66 -1.06
N ILE A 7 -10.47 5.67 -1.71
CA ILE A 7 -9.06 6.03 -1.52
C ILE A 7 -8.81 6.51 -0.08
N GLU A 8 -9.69 7.34 0.47
CA GLU A 8 -9.62 7.78 1.88
C GLU A 8 -9.68 6.59 2.86
N PHE A 9 -10.57 5.62 2.60
CA PHE A 9 -10.65 4.39 3.40
C PHE A 9 -9.39 3.53 3.28
N CYS A 10 -8.69 3.54 2.13
CA CYS A 10 -7.42 2.82 1.99
C CYS A 10 -6.40 3.37 2.99
N VAL A 11 -6.22 4.70 3.03
CA VAL A 11 -5.30 5.36 3.98
C VAL A 11 -5.71 5.04 5.43
N LYS A 12 -6.97 5.29 5.80
CA LYS A 12 -7.47 5.03 7.16
C LYS A 12 -7.27 3.59 7.61
N HIS A 13 -7.48 2.63 6.71
CA HIS A 13 -7.31 1.21 7.03
C HIS A 13 -5.84 0.87 7.31
N LEU A 14 -4.92 1.36 6.47
CA LEU A 14 -3.49 1.10 6.60
C LEU A 14 -2.94 1.60 7.95
N PHE A 15 -3.39 2.78 8.41
CA PHE A 15 -3.03 3.29 9.73
C PHE A 15 -3.66 2.52 10.90
N ARG A 16 -4.85 1.95 10.74
CA ARG A 16 -5.56 1.25 11.84
C ARG A 16 -5.09 -0.17 12.07
N THR A 17 -4.62 -0.85 11.04
CA THR A 17 -4.40 -2.31 11.08
C THR A 17 -2.92 -2.69 11.19
N PHE A 18 -2.11 -1.82 11.80
CA PHE A 18 -0.66 -1.98 11.94
C PHE A 18 -0.25 -3.41 12.32
N GLY A 19 0.26 -4.15 11.34
CA GLY A 19 0.53 -5.59 11.39
C GLY A 19 1.81 -5.93 12.17
N HIS A 20 2.01 -5.31 13.34
CA HIS A 20 3.19 -5.54 14.16
C HIS A 20 3.21 -6.94 14.76
N ASN A 21 2.04 -7.48 15.10
CA ASN A 21 1.90 -8.76 15.79
C ASN A 21 1.48 -9.87 14.83
N ARG A 22 2.00 -11.08 15.07
CA ARG A 22 1.63 -12.28 14.33
C ARG A 22 0.28 -12.80 14.83
N HIS A 23 -0.66 -12.94 13.93
CA HIS A 23 -1.99 -13.49 14.14
C HIS A 23 -2.34 -14.45 13.00
N HIS A 24 -3.36 -15.28 13.16
CA HIS A 24 -3.77 -16.26 12.13
C HIS A 24 -4.09 -15.62 10.76
N GLY A 25 -4.40 -14.31 10.73
CA GLY A 25 -4.71 -13.57 9.50
C GLY A 25 -3.59 -12.66 8.97
N THR A 26 -2.39 -12.65 9.56
CA THR A 26 -1.35 -11.64 9.25
C THR A 26 -1.01 -11.57 7.76
N TRP A 27 -0.79 -12.72 7.10
CA TRP A 27 -0.47 -12.72 5.67
C TRP A 27 -1.64 -12.28 4.78
N CYS A 28 -2.88 -12.62 5.16
CA CYS A 28 -4.07 -12.14 4.44
C CYS A 28 -4.21 -10.62 4.54
N VAL A 29 -3.99 -10.06 5.74
CA VAL A 29 -4.00 -8.61 5.98
C VAL A 29 -2.88 -7.94 5.18
N ALA A 30 -1.66 -8.48 5.20
CA ALA A 30 -0.54 -7.94 4.43
C ALA A 30 -0.81 -7.95 2.91
N ARG A 31 -1.44 -9.00 2.35
CA ARG A 31 -1.89 -8.97 0.94
C ARG A 31 -2.93 -7.88 0.70
N SER A 32 -3.86 -7.68 1.64
CA SER A 32 -4.83 -6.58 1.54
C SER A 32 -4.18 -5.19 1.56
N TYR A 33 -3.03 -5.06 2.22
CA TYR A 33 -2.25 -3.82 2.26
C TYR A 33 -1.69 -3.49 0.88
N VAL A 34 -1.13 -4.49 0.21
CA VAL A 34 -0.61 -4.36 -1.16
C VAL A 34 -1.71 -3.89 -2.11
N THR A 35 -2.88 -4.52 -2.04
CA THR A 35 -4.03 -4.08 -2.86
C THR A 35 -4.37 -2.61 -2.62
N LYS A 36 -4.37 -2.16 -1.37
CA LYS A 36 -4.64 -0.75 -1.02
C LYS A 36 -3.54 0.18 -1.51
N ALA A 37 -2.28 -0.21 -1.37
CA ALA A 37 -1.14 0.55 -1.91
C ALA A 37 -1.24 0.71 -3.43
N LEU A 38 -1.57 -0.35 -4.15
CA LEU A 38 -1.80 -0.30 -5.60
C LEU A 38 -2.95 0.63 -5.97
N MET A 39 -4.04 0.66 -5.19
CA MET A 39 -5.15 1.59 -5.40
C MET A 39 -4.71 3.06 -5.18
N LEU A 40 -3.88 3.34 -4.17
CA LEU A 40 -3.31 4.66 -3.95
C LEU A 40 -2.40 5.07 -5.11
N LEU A 41 -1.51 4.18 -5.56
CA LEU A 41 -0.59 4.43 -6.68
C LEU A 41 -1.33 4.62 -8.00
N ALA A 42 -2.41 3.87 -8.24
CA ALA A 42 -3.27 4.05 -9.41
C ALA A 42 -3.98 5.41 -9.37
N ALA A 43 -4.49 5.83 -8.20
CA ALA A 43 -5.09 7.15 -8.04
C ALA A 43 -4.06 8.25 -8.31
N ALA A 44 -2.85 8.13 -7.75
CA ALA A 44 -1.74 9.06 -7.96
C ALA A 44 -1.36 9.18 -9.43
N LYS A 45 -1.08 8.05 -10.09
CA LYS A 45 -0.75 8.01 -11.52
C LYS A 45 -1.86 8.59 -12.40
N SER A 46 -3.12 8.41 -12.01
CA SER A 46 -4.24 8.89 -12.82
C SER A 46 -4.38 10.42 -12.82
N GLY A 47 -3.97 11.10 -11.73
CA GLY A 47 -4.25 12.52 -11.49
C GLY A 47 -5.74 12.89 -11.41
N LYS A 48 -6.66 11.93 -11.53
CA LYS A 48 -8.12 12.16 -11.63
C LYS A 48 -8.82 12.21 -10.27
N ILE A 49 -8.19 11.66 -9.24
CA ILE A 49 -8.75 11.57 -7.89
C ILE A 49 -7.77 12.25 -6.94
N PRO A 50 -8.21 13.21 -6.10
CA PRO A 50 -7.35 13.81 -5.11
C PRO A 50 -6.89 12.76 -4.09
N LEU A 51 -5.60 12.77 -3.78
CA LEU A 51 -5.03 11.88 -2.78
C LEU A 51 -5.31 12.42 -1.37
N PRO A 52 -5.74 11.58 -0.42
CA PRO A 52 -5.92 11.97 0.97
C PRO A 52 -4.58 12.34 1.63
N GLU A 53 -4.64 13.12 2.70
CA GLU A 53 -3.49 13.37 3.57
C GLU A 53 -2.92 12.05 4.12
N GLY A 54 -1.59 11.99 4.28
CA GLY A 54 -0.90 10.80 4.81
C GLY A 54 -0.84 9.60 3.85
N TRP A 55 -1.20 9.75 2.57
CA TRP A 55 -1.14 8.63 1.62
C TRP A 55 0.27 8.09 1.41
N LYS A 56 1.31 8.94 1.47
CA LYS A 56 2.71 8.52 1.37
C LYS A 56 3.15 7.73 2.61
N ASP A 57 2.81 8.22 3.80
CA ASP A 57 3.07 7.51 5.05
C ASP A 57 2.37 6.16 5.08
N ALA A 58 1.15 6.09 4.55
CA ALA A 58 0.43 4.84 4.39
C ALA A 58 1.17 3.85 3.46
N LEU A 59 1.81 4.33 2.39
CA LEU A 59 2.65 3.47 1.53
C LEU A 59 3.89 2.97 2.27
N GLU A 60 4.53 3.79 3.09
CA GLU A 60 5.67 3.37 3.93
C GLU A 60 5.27 2.30 4.95
N ILE A 61 4.07 2.39 5.54
CA ILE A 61 3.51 1.32 6.39
C ILE A 61 3.40 0.00 5.62
N VAL A 62 2.95 0.06 4.35
CA VAL A 62 2.86 -1.15 3.52
C VAL A 62 4.25 -1.71 3.22
N ARG A 63 5.19 -0.89 2.76
CA ARG A 63 6.56 -1.32 2.45
C ARG A 63 7.20 -1.97 3.67
N TRP A 64 7.12 -1.32 4.83
CA TRP A 64 7.64 -1.86 6.09
C TRP A 64 6.96 -3.19 6.49
N THR A 65 5.62 -3.30 6.33
CA THR A 65 4.89 -4.51 6.70
C THR A 65 5.28 -5.69 5.81
N ILE A 66 5.38 -5.48 4.50
CA ILE A 66 5.78 -6.50 3.54
C ILE A 66 7.22 -6.94 3.78
N HIS A 67 8.12 -5.98 3.98
CA HIS A 67 9.51 -6.25 4.31
C HIS A 67 9.64 -7.08 5.59
N ARG A 68 8.92 -6.71 6.66
CA ARG A 68 8.93 -7.44 7.95
C ARG A 68 8.56 -8.92 7.80
N TRP A 69 7.57 -9.23 6.97
CA TRP A 69 7.06 -10.61 6.82
C TRP A 69 7.66 -11.36 5.61
N SER A 70 8.59 -10.74 4.87
CA SER A 70 9.16 -11.28 3.63
C SER A 70 9.92 -12.60 3.81
N ALA A 71 10.49 -12.84 5.00
CA ALA A 71 11.18 -14.09 5.33
C ALA A 71 10.20 -15.24 5.64
N GLU A 72 8.96 -14.93 6.04
CA GLU A 72 7.94 -15.92 6.42
C GLU A 72 6.97 -16.23 5.29
N ALA A 73 6.81 -15.32 4.33
CA ALA A 73 5.93 -15.46 3.17
C ALA A 73 6.72 -15.14 1.90
N PRO A 74 7.17 -16.14 1.13
CA PRO A 74 8.02 -15.94 -0.05
C PRO A 74 7.42 -15.02 -1.12
N ASP A 75 6.09 -14.96 -1.25
CA ASP A 75 5.41 -14.08 -2.20
C ASP A 75 5.61 -12.59 -1.88
N PHE A 76 5.95 -12.24 -0.64
CA PHE A 76 6.19 -10.86 -0.25
C PHE A 76 7.51 -10.30 -0.78
N GLN A 77 8.55 -11.13 -0.98
CA GLN A 77 9.79 -10.68 -1.62
C GLN A 77 9.53 -10.18 -3.04
N TRP A 78 8.79 -10.97 -3.82
CA TRP A 78 8.38 -10.57 -5.16
C TRP A 78 7.46 -9.34 -5.14
N THR A 79 6.52 -9.31 -4.19
CA THR A 79 5.58 -8.19 -4.04
C THR A 79 6.27 -6.87 -3.70
N GLU A 80 7.29 -6.90 -2.84
CA GLU A 80 8.13 -5.74 -2.50
C GLU A 80 8.80 -5.17 -3.75
N HIS A 81 9.42 -6.02 -4.56
CA HIS A 81 10.04 -5.61 -5.83
C HIS A 81 9.05 -4.97 -6.80
N VAL A 82 7.85 -5.56 -6.95
CA VAL A 82 6.81 -5.02 -7.83
C VAL A 82 6.32 -3.65 -7.32
N LEU A 83 6.07 -3.53 -6.02
CA LEU A 83 5.59 -2.29 -5.41
C LEU A 83 6.60 -1.15 -5.60
N ASP A 84 7.88 -1.40 -5.32
CA ASP A 84 8.96 -0.42 -5.50
C ASP A 84 9.11 -0.02 -6.98
N SER A 85 8.97 -0.97 -7.92
CA SER A 85 9.03 -0.67 -9.35
C SER A 85 7.88 0.25 -9.79
N ILE A 86 6.67 0.02 -9.30
CA ILE A 86 5.51 0.86 -9.63
C ILE A 86 5.68 2.24 -9.00
N LEU A 87 6.12 2.31 -7.74
CA LEU A 87 6.31 3.57 -7.01
C LEU A 87 7.30 4.49 -7.76
N LYS A 88 8.46 3.95 -8.17
CA LYS A 88 9.44 4.68 -9.00
C LYS A 88 8.83 5.19 -10.31
N SER A 89 7.95 4.40 -10.94
CA SER A 89 7.28 4.82 -12.17
C SER A 89 6.30 5.99 -11.93
N VAL A 90 5.60 6.00 -10.80
CA VAL A 90 4.65 7.07 -10.43
C VAL A 90 5.40 8.35 -10.05
N GLU A 91 6.52 8.24 -9.34
CA GLU A 91 7.35 9.38 -8.98
C GLU A 91 7.96 10.05 -10.22
N LYS A 92 8.43 9.27 -11.19
CA LYS A 92 8.95 9.79 -12.46
C LYS A 92 7.88 10.53 -13.26
N ASP A 93 6.63 10.06 -13.27
CA ASP A 93 5.52 10.71 -13.97
C ASP A 93 5.05 12.00 -13.27
N SER A 94 5.46 12.22 -12.01
CA SER A 94 5.09 13.39 -11.20
C SER A 94 6.15 14.52 -11.21
N MET A 95 7.31 14.30 -11.85
CA MET A 95 8.36 15.30 -12.13
C MET A 95 8.21 15.85 -13.53
#